data_AF-A0A0U5FSI8-F1
#
_entry.id   AF-A0A0U5FSI8-F1
#
_cell.length_a   1.000
_cell.length_b   1.000
_cell.length_c   1.000
_cell.angle_alpha   90.00
_cell.angle_beta   90.00
_cell.angle_gamma   90.00
#
_symmetry.space_group_name_H-M   'P 1'
#
loop_
_entity.id
_entity.type
_entity.pdbx_description
1 polymer ?
#
loop_
_entity_poly.entity_id
_entity_poly.type
_entity_poly.pdbx_seq_one_letter_code
_entity_poly.pdbx_strand_id
1 'polypeptide(L)'
;MHPTIRPAVPSDLAQIRSINTHYIRNTVLTFVQHPPVTATYRAKFEDITGRGLPYLVAVDASSRDEDGSRDGAGNDSDLVLGYAYLAPFRGTMLSYASTVELTLYVRPGYQSQGVGSGLLDGLLEAARGARHLGFEVIGSGFEETHVPGSNTPGEEKKPGDKVFGVDPEDGEPGARIRSIMAIMAIDPEGPDHGDALRRWYVSRGFVERGRMKKVGFKRGFWVDTVCLQYMM
;
A
#
# COMPACT_ATOMS: atom_id res chain seq x y z
N MET A 1 -10.70 20.20 -8.14
CA MET A 1 -11.27 19.49 -6.97
C MET A 1 -10.19 19.44 -5.89
N HIS A 2 -10.54 19.69 -4.62
CA HIS A 2 -9.62 19.59 -3.48
C HIS A 2 -10.06 18.42 -2.60
N PRO A 3 -9.58 17.19 -2.86
CA PRO A 3 -9.93 16.04 -2.01
C PRO A 3 -9.30 16.21 -0.63
N THR A 4 -10.03 15.80 0.41
CA THR A 4 -9.44 15.67 1.75
C THR A 4 -8.78 14.31 1.87
N ILE A 5 -7.50 14.27 2.24
CA ILE A 5 -6.76 13.04 2.50
C ILE A 5 -6.84 12.74 3.99
N ARG A 6 -7.25 11.52 4.35
CA ARG A 6 -7.31 11.08 5.76
C ARG A 6 -6.97 9.59 5.89
N PRO A 7 -6.61 9.13 7.10
CA PRO A 7 -6.58 7.70 7.39
C PRO A 7 -7.90 7.01 7.03
N ALA A 8 -7.79 5.82 6.45
CA ALA A 8 -8.93 4.97 6.15
C ALA A 8 -9.51 4.39 7.45
N VAL A 9 -10.83 4.26 7.50
CA VAL A 9 -11.57 3.62 8.59
C VAL A 9 -12.34 2.39 8.07
N PRO A 10 -12.77 1.46 8.94
CA PRO A 10 -13.43 0.22 8.50
C PRO A 10 -14.67 0.42 7.61
N SER A 11 -15.40 1.52 7.73
CA SER A 11 -16.55 1.86 6.89
C SER A 11 -16.18 2.24 5.45
N ASP A 12 -14.96 2.71 5.20
CA ASP A 12 -14.47 3.01 3.85
C ASP A 12 -14.28 1.74 2.99
N LEU A 13 -14.11 0.57 3.64
CA LEU A 13 -13.72 -0.68 2.98
C LEU A 13 -14.70 -1.13 1.88
N ALA A 14 -15.99 -0.83 2.02
CA ALA A 14 -16.97 -1.13 0.99
C ALA A 14 -16.71 -0.34 -0.30
N GLN A 15 -16.39 0.94 -0.18
CA GLN A 15 -16.07 1.81 -1.32
C GLN A 15 -14.69 1.48 -1.91
N ILE A 16 -13.69 1.20 -1.07
CA ILE A 16 -12.36 0.73 -1.49
C ILE A 16 -12.48 -0.54 -2.33
N ARG A 17 -13.25 -1.53 -1.85
CA ARG A 17 -13.52 -2.77 -2.60
C ARG A 17 -14.22 -2.49 -3.92
N SER A 18 -15.17 -1.57 -3.96
CA SER A 18 -15.86 -1.17 -5.20
C SER A 18 -14.89 -0.59 -6.23
N ILE A 19 -14.02 0.33 -5.82
CA ILE A 19 -12.96 0.91 -6.67
C ILE A 19 -12.03 -0.20 -7.18
N ASN A 20 -11.50 -1.05 -6.31
CA ASN A 20 -10.59 -2.12 -6.71
C ASN A 20 -11.25 -3.14 -7.64
N THR A 21 -12.51 -3.49 -7.37
CA THR A 21 -13.30 -4.43 -8.19
C THR A 21 -13.44 -3.94 -9.63
N HIS A 22 -13.61 -2.63 -9.84
CA HIS A 22 -13.61 -2.06 -11.18
C HIS A 22 -12.28 -2.34 -11.89
N TYR A 23 -11.14 -2.03 -11.27
CA TYR A 23 -9.82 -2.28 -11.87
C TYR A 23 -9.55 -3.76 -12.13
N ILE A 24 -9.95 -4.63 -11.20
CA ILE A 24 -9.84 -6.09 -11.37
C ILE A 24 -10.58 -6.55 -12.61
N ARG A 25 -11.84 -6.14 -12.78
CA ARG A 25 -12.69 -6.65 -13.86
C ARG A 25 -12.37 -6.02 -15.21
N ASN A 26 -12.04 -4.73 -15.22
CA ASN A 26 -12.06 -3.93 -16.44
C ASN A 26 -10.67 -3.58 -16.99
N THR A 27 -9.60 -3.84 -16.24
CA THR A 27 -8.24 -3.40 -16.64
C THR A 27 -7.18 -4.47 -16.41
N VAL A 28 -5.99 -4.24 -16.96
CA VAL A 28 -4.77 -5.02 -16.69
C VAL A 28 -3.89 -4.45 -15.58
N LEU A 29 -4.30 -3.33 -14.97
CA LEU A 29 -3.53 -2.57 -13.97
C LEU A 29 -3.31 -3.32 -12.64
N THR A 30 -4.02 -4.42 -12.43
CA THR A 30 -3.77 -5.39 -11.36
C THR A 30 -3.85 -6.79 -11.93
N PHE A 31 -3.00 -7.71 -11.46
CA PHE A 31 -3.05 -9.11 -11.89
C PHE A 31 -4.04 -9.97 -11.11
N VAL A 32 -4.72 -9.40 -10.10
CA VAL A 32 -5.88 -10.06 -9.51
C VAL A 32 -6.96 -10.20 -10.59
N GLN A 33 -7.44 -11.43 -10.80
CA GLN A 33 -8.45 -11.74 -11.83
C GLN A 33 -9.87 -11.79 -11.26
N HIS A 34 -10.03 -12.24 -10.02
CA HIS A 34 -11.33 -12.37 -9.36
C HIS A 34 -11.40 -11.46 -8.14
N PRO A 35 -12.41 -10.58 -8.03
CA PRO A 35 -12.55 -9.70 -6.87
C PRO A 35 -12.63 -10.50 -5.57
N PRO A 36 -11.73 -10.25 -4.60
CA PRO A 36 -11.80 -10.92 -3.30
C PRO A 36 -13.09 -10.56 -2.54
N VAL A 37 -13.42 -11.41 -1.58
CA VAL A 37 -14.52 -11.18 -0.63
C VAL A 37 -14.19 -10.02 0.31
N THR A 38 -15.21 -9.39 0.90
CA THR A 38 -15.03 -8.26 1.84
C THR A 38 -14.10 -8.61 3.00
N ALA A 39 -14.14 -9.85 3.50
CA ALA A 39 -13.26 -10.30 4.59
C ALA A 39 -11.76 -10.18 4.23
N THR A 40 -11.38 -10.35 2.96
CA THR A 40 -9.99 -10.18 2.51
C THR A 40 -9.53 -8.73 2.63
N TYR A 41 -10.39 -7.77 2.32
CA TYR A 41 -10.06 -6.34 2.45
C TYR A 41 -9.96 -5.93 3.92
N ARG A 42 -10.84 -6.47 4.77
CA ARG A 42 -10.79 -6.27 6.22
C ARG A 42 -9.50 -6.82 6.82
N ALA A 43 -9.16 -8.08 6.54
CA ALA A 43 -7.94 -8.70 7.02
C ALA A 43 -6.68 -7.95 6.53
N LYS A 44 -6.67 -7.50 5.27
CA LYS A 44 -5.56 -6.69 4.73
C LYS A 44 -5.45 -5.33 5.41
N PHE A 45 -6.57 -4.66 5.66
CA PHE A 45 -6.60 -3.39 6.40
C PHE A 45 -6.06 -3.58 7.83
N GLU A 46 -6.52 -4.60 8.54
CA GLU A 46 -6.09 -4.93 9.90
C GLU A 46 -4.60 -5.30 9.96
N ASP A 47 -4.09 -6.10 9.01
CA ASP A 47 -2.66 -6.43 8.93
C ASP A 47 -1.80 -5.18 8.67
N ILE A 48 -2.16 -4.35 7.67
CA ILE A 48 -1.41 -3.14 7.33
C ILE A 48 -1.39 -2.16 8.52
N THR A 49 -2.55 -1.85 9.08
CA THR A 49 -2.66 -0.88 10.17
C THR A 49 -2.06 -1.41 11.47
N GLY A 50 -2.24 -2.70 11.78
CA GLY A 50 -1.62 -3.37 12.92
C GLY A 50 -0.10 -3.44 12.85
N ARG A 51 0.47 -3.33 11.64
CA ARG A 51 1.91 -3.20 11.42
C ARG A 51 2.44 -1.77 11.53
N GLY A 52 1.58 -0.78 11.79
CA GLY A 52 1.95 0.63 11.82
C GLY A 52 2.15 1.26 10.43
N LEU A 53 1.67 0.61 9.36
CA LEU A 53 1.79 1.11 7.99
C LEU A 53 0.58 1.98 7.61
N PRO A 54 0.78 3.04 6.81
CA PRO A 54 -0.29 3.96 6.45
C PRO A 54 -1.28 3.34 5.46
N TYR A 55 -2.56 3.60 5.71
CA TYR A 55 -3.69 3.32 4.82
C TYR A 55 -4.56 4.58 4.73
N LEU A 56 -4.59 5.21 3.57
CA LEU A 56 -5.23 6.50 3.34
C LEU A 56 -6.37 6.39 2.33
N VAL A 57 -7.37 7.26 2.50
CA VAL A 57 -8.39 7.55 1.50
C VAL A 57 -8.37 9.03 1.14
N ALA A 58 -8.71 9.30 -0.12
CA ALA A 58 -9.10 10.61 -0.58
C ALA A 58 -10.62 10.66 -0.58
N VAL A 59 -11.21 11.65 0.07
CA VAL A 59 -12.66 11.82 0.15
C VAL A 59 -13.09 13.15 -0.42
N ASP A 60 -14.31 13.18 -0.96
CA ASP A 60 -14.91 14.43 -1.41
C ASP A 60 -15.32 15.30 -0.22
N ALA A 61 -14.65 16.45 -0.07
CA ALA A 61 -14.92 17.43 0.96
C ALA A 61 -16.07 18.39 0.61
N SER A 62 -16.64 18.29 -0.60
CA SER A 62 -17.71 19.18 -1.09
C SER A 62 -19.04 19.10 -0.32
N SER A 63 -19.15 18.16 0.62
CA SER A 63 -20.29 17.98 1.53
C SER A 63 -20.06 18.56 2.93
N ARG A 64 -19.06 19.44 3.09
CA ARG A 64 -18.84 20.22 4.32
C ARG A 64 -19.45 21.60 4.13
N ASP A 65 -20.34 21.99 5.03
CA ASP A 65 -20.88 23.36 5.07
C ASP A 65 -19.75 24.37 5.31
N GLU A 66 -19.97 25.65 4.98
CA GLU A 66 -18.96 26.73 5.04
C GLU A 66 -18.40 26.98 6.46
N ASP A 67 -19.09 26.53 7.51
CA ASP A 67 -18.67 26.54 8.94
C ASP A 67 -17.85 25.29 9.33
N GLY A 68 -17.73 24.28 8.47
CA GLY A 68 -17.04 23.03 8.77
C GLY A 68 -17.76 22.14 9.78
N SER A 69 -18.94 22.55 10.27
CA SER A 69 -19.83 21.77 11.11
C SER A 69 -20.68 20.82 10.25
N ARG A 70 -20.77 19.56 10.68
CA ARG A 70 -21.79 18.60 10.24
C ARG A 70 -22.71 18.38 11.43
N ASP A 71 -24.00 18.16 11.17
CA ASP A 71 -24.90 17.56 12.14
C ASP A 71 -24.37 16.18 12.57
N GLY A 72 -23.68 16.14 13.71
CA GLY A 72 -23.69 15.04 14.67
C GLY A 72 -23.24 13.62 14.28
N ALA A 73 -22.79 13.33 13.06
CA ALA A 73 -22.31 12.00 12.68
C ALA A 73 -21.05 12.06 11.80
N GLY A 74 -19.90 11.92 12.45
CA GLY A 74 -18.61 11.84 11.79
C GLY A 74 -18.48 10.61 10.86
N ASN A 75 -17.80 10.84 9.74
CA ASN A 75 -16.94 9.91 8.99
C ASN A 75 -17.52 8.76 8.14
N ASP A 76 -18.81 8.43 8.16
CA ASP A 76 -19.34 7.23 7.46
C ASP A 76 -19.99 7.46 6.08
N SER A 77 -20.18 8.71 5.63
CA SER A 77 -20.93 9.05 4.41
C SER A 77 -20.10 9.68 3.28
N ASP A 78 -18.81 9.96 3.50
CA ASP A 78 -18.02 10.66 2.48
C ASP A 78 -17.76 9.76 1.28
N LEU A 79 -17.89 10.33 0.08
CA LEU A 79 -17.55 9.61 -1.15
C LEU A 79 -16.03 9.42 -1.21
N VAL A 80 -15.57 8.18 -1.13
CA VAL A 80 -14.15 7.83 -1.31
C VAL A 80 -13.79 7.96 -2.77
N LEU A 81 -12.95 8.92 -3.13
CA LEU A 81 -12.48 9.22 -4.48
C LEU A 81 -11.27 8.39 -4.89
N GLY A 82 -10.58 7.79 -3.93
CA GLY A 82 -9.42 6.95 -4.15
C GLY A 82 -8.85 6.48 -2.82
N TYR A 83 -7.92 5.52 -2.88
CA TYR A 83 -7.22 5.02 -1.71
C TYR A 83 -5.78 4.69 -2.04
N ALA A 84 -4.93 4.72 -1.02
CA ALA A 84 -3.55 4.28 -1.11
C ALA A 84 -3.10 3.64 0.21
N TYR A 85 -2.18 2.69 0.14
CA TYR A 85 -1.56 2.12 1.33
C TYR A 85 -0.13 1.64 1.04
N LEU A 86 0.63 1.45 2.12
CA LEU A 86 1.90 0.74 2.09
C LEU A 86 1.70 -0.64 2.70
N ALA A 87 2.19 -1.68 2.03
CA ALA A 87 2.18 -3.05 2.52
C ALA A 87 3.62 -3.59 2.64
N PRO A 88 3.86 -4.61 3.47
CA PRO A 88 5.19 -5.21 3.59
C PRO A 88 5.68 -5.77 2.24
N PHE A 89 6.83 -5.32 1.75
CA PHE A 89 7.44 -5.93 0.58
C PHE A 89 8.06 -7.26 0.97
N ARG A 90 7.61 -8.37 0.37
CA ARG A 90 8.03 -9.73 0.76
C ARG A 90 7.88 -9.95 2.28
N GLY A 91 6.71 -9.64 2.83
CA GLY A 91 6.44 -9.48 4.26
C GLY A 91 6.71 -10.64 5.22
N THR A 92 7.17 -11.79 4.72
CA THR A 92 7.67 -12.93 5.53
C THR A 92 9.20 -12.97 5.57
N MET A 93 9.88 -11.88 5.20
CA MET A 93 11.33 -11.76 5.17
C MET A 93 11.75 -10.49 5.90
N LEU A 94 12.29 -10.63 7.11
CA LEU A 94 12.53 -9.54 8.05
C LEU A 94 13.59 -8.56 7.53
N SER A 95 14.53 -9.04 6.73
CA SER A 95 15.54 -8.19 6.08
C SER A 95 14.93 -7.17 5.11
N TYR A 96 13.66 -7.34 4.71
CA TYR A 96 12.90 -6.35 3.95
C TYR A 96 12.03 -5.44 4.83
N ALA A 97 12.15 -5.46 6.17
CA ALA A 97 11.29 -4.66 7.05
C ALA A 97 11.30 -3.15 6.73
N SER A 98 12.44 -2.58 6.32
CA SER A 98 12.53 -1.18 5.88
C SER A 98 12.01 -0.93 4.45
N THR A 99 11.55 -1.96 3.74
CA THR A 99 11.03 -1.87 2.37
C THR A 99 9.54 -2.19 2.33
N VAL A 100 8.78 -1.32 1.70
CA VAL A 100 7.32 -1.47 1.56
C VAL A 100 6.89 -1.32 0.11
N GLU A 101 5.72 -1.84 -0.21
CA GLU A 101 5.11 -1.76 -1.54
C GLU A 101 3.89 -0.84 -1.49
N LEU A 102 3.86 0.11 -2.43
CA LEU A 102 2.77 1.05 -2.65
C LEU A 102 1.63 0.40 -3.44
N THR A 103 0.40 0.60 -2.97
CA THR A 103 -0.80 0.49 -3.79
C THR A 103 -1.52 1.83 -3.82
N LEU A 104 -1.99 2.25 -5.00
CA LEU A 104 -2.79 3.45 -5.18
C LEU A 104 -3.82 3.22 -6.30
N TYR A 105 -5.08 3.51 -6.02
CA TYR A 105 -6.15 3.51 -7.02
C TYR A 105 -7.06 4.71 -6.85
N VAL A 106 -7.49 5.27 -7.97
CA VAL A 106 -8.44 6.40 -8.02
C VAL A 106 -9.77 5.90 -8.57
N ARG A 107 -10.89 6.34 -8.01
CA ARG A 107 -12.23 5.98 -8.50
C ARG A 107 -12.38 6.31 -10.00
N PRO A 108 -12.97 5.41 -10.80
CA PRO A 108 -13.34 5.69 -12.19
C PRO A 108 -14.10 7.01 -12.34
N GLY A 109 -13.63 7.87 -13.24
CA GLY A 109 -14.20 9.21 -13.48
C GLY A 109 -13.55 10.33 -12.66
N TYR A 110 -12.67 10.01 -11.71
CA TYR A 110 -11.97 10.99 -10.86
C TYR A 110 -10.45 11.02 -11.12
N GLN A 111 -9.97 10.32 -12.16
CA GLN A 111 -8.57 10.38 -12.59
C GLN A 111 -8.22 11.76 -13.15
N SER A 112 -6.92 12.10 -13.11
CA SER A 112 -6.37 13.37 -13.63
C SER A 112 -6.94 14.65 -13.00
N GLN A 113 -7.60 14.53 -11.84
CA GLN A 113 -8.17 15.66 -11.07
C GLN A 113 -7.42 15.95 -9.77
N GLY A 114 -6.17 15.48 -9.64
CA GLY A 114 -5.31 15.70 -8.46
C GLY A 114 -5.46 14.67 -7.34
N VAL A 115 -6.47 13.78 -7.38
CA VAL A 115 -6.71 12.75 -6.35
C VAL A 115 -5.50 11.84 -6.14
N GLY A 116 -4.92 11.31 -7.23
CA GLY A 116 -3.75 10.43 -7.14
C GLY A 116 -2.51 11.15 -6.59
N SER A 117 -2.32 12.44 -6.93
CA SER A 117 -1.23 13.24 -6.38
C SER A 117 -1.38 13.43 -4.88
N GLY A 118 -2.56 13.88 -4.42
CA GLY A 118 -2.79 14.08 -2.98
C GLY A 118 -2.65 12.80 -2.16
N LEU A 119 -3.09 11.65 -2.70
CA LEU A 119 -2.89 10.35 -2.07
C LEU A 119 -1.41 9.99 -1.95
N LEU A 120 -0.63 10.16 -3.02
CA LEU A 120 0.79 9.83 -3.00
C LEU A 120 1.56 10.76 -2.05
N ASP A 121 1.31 12.07 -2.10
CA ASP A 121 1.96 13.05 -1.23
C ASP A 121 1.67 12.75 0.24
N GLY A 122 0.39 12.52 0.59
CA GLY A 122 0.00 12.16 1.95
C GLY A 122 0.58 10.83 2.41
N LEU A 123 0.73 9.86 1.51
CA LEU A 123 1.32 8.56 1.85
C LEU A 123 2.83 8.64 2.07
N LEU A 124 3.55 9.41 1.24
CA LEU A 124 4.98 9.65 1.43
C LEU A 124 5.24 10.39 2.76
N GLU A 125 4.41 11.37 3.10
CA GLU A 125 4.50 12.07 4.38
C GLU A 125 4.25 11.13 5.56
N ALA A 126 3.15 10.36 5.52
CA ALA A 126 2.85 9.39 6.56
C ALA A 126 3.95 8.32 6.71
N ALA A 127 4.63 7.95 5.61
CA ALA A 127 5.73 7.00 5.64
C ALA A 127 6.96 7.51 6.40
N ARG A 128 7.22 8.83 6.43
CA ARG A 128 8.38 9.41 7.16
C ARG A 128 8.25 9.22 8.67
N GLY A 129 7.03 9.27 9.19
CA GLY A 129 6.73 9.06 10.62
C GLY A 129 6.41 7.61 11.00
N ALA A 130 6.32 6.69 10.04
CA ALA A 130 5.88 5.32 10.30
C ALA A 130 7.03 4.42 10.78
N ARG A 131 6.70 3.51 11.71
CA ARG A 131 7.53 2.37 12.09
C ARG A 131 6.81 1.08 11.69
N HIS A 132 7.41 0.35 10.75
CA HIS A 132 6.87 -0.91 10.24
C HIS A 132 7.25 -2.06 11.18
N LEU A 133 6.25 -2.61 11.88
CA LEU A 133 6.39 -3.85 12.64
C LEU A 133 6.41 -5.07 11.70
N GLY A 134 7.53 -5.21 10.97
CA GLY A 134 7.83 -6.40 10.19
C GLY A 134 7.99 -7.62 11.09
N PHE A 135 7.59 -8.80 10.61
CA PHE A 135 7.80 -10.04 11.35
C PHE A 135 8.03 -11.24 10.43
N GLU A 136 8.69 -12.25 10.99
CA GLU A 136 8.82 -13.59 10.44
C GLU A 136 8.13 -14.61 11.34
N VAL A 137 7.81 -15.78 10.80
CA VAL A 137 7.29 -16.91 11.57
C VAL A 137 8.39 -17.96 11.66
N ILE A 138 8.73 -18.39 12.87
CA ILE A 138 9.78 -19.40 13.09
C ILE A 138 9.29 -20.76 12.59
N GLY A 139 10.07 -21.37 11.71
CA GLY A 139 9.83 -22.74 11.25
C GLY A 139 10.31 -23.80 12.25
N SER A 140 9.97 -25.05 12.00
CA SER A 140 10.54 -26.19 12.74
C SER A 140 12.00 -26.42 12.32
N GLY A 141 12.92 -26.60 13.28
CA GLY A 141 14.30 -27.02 13.01
C GLY A 141 15.33 -25.88 12.88
N PHE A 142 15.02 -24.66 13.33
CA PHE A 142 16.02 -23.62 13.48
C PHE A 142 16.88 -23.91 14.72
N GLU A 143 18.11 -24.38 14.51
CA GLU A 143 19.18 -24.22 15.49
C GLU A 143 19.52 -22.72 15.58
N GLU A 144 19.64 -22.20 16.79
CA GLU A 144 19.82 -20.78 17.10
C GLU A 144 20.93 -20.14 16.26
N THR A 145 20.55 -19.41 15.21
CA THR A 145 21.39 -18.33 14.69
C THR A 145 20.85 -17.05 15.30
N HIS A 146 21.65 -16.43 16.17
CA HIS A 146 21.34 -15.19 16.84
C HIS A 146 20.93 -14.14 15.81
N VAL A 147 19.64 -13.82 15.72
CA VAL A 147 19.15 -12.68 14.92
C VAL A 147 19.34 -11.44 15.79
N PRO A 148 20.24 -10.51 15.43
CA PRO A 148 20.40 -9.28 16.20
C PRO A 148 19.07 -8.50 16.18
N GLY A 149 18.59 -8.10 17.36
CA GLY A 149 17.41 -7.24 17.47
C GLY A 149 16.06 -7.94 17.63
N SER A 150 16.03 -9.20 18.09
CA SER A 150 14.76 -9.85 18.45
C SER A 150 14.42 -9.61 19.93
N ASN A 151 13.19 -9.17 20.23
CA ASN A 151 12.80 -8.86 21.61
C ASN A 151 12.85 -10.10 22.54
N THR A 152 13.29 -9.79 23.76
CA THR A 152 13.52 -10.59 24.98
C THR A 152 14.69 -11.59 24.94
N PRO A 153 15.87 -11.20 25.46
CA PRO A 153 16.93 -12.14 25.81
C PRO A 153 16.40 -13.17 26.83
N GLY A 154 16.38 -14.46 26.47
CA GLY A 154 16.07 -15.56 27.39
C GLY A 154 14.69 -16.20 27.29
N GLU A 155 13.80 -15.76 26.40
CA GLU A 155 12.56 -16.50 26.09
C GLU A 155 12.80 -17.52 24.97
N GLU A 156 12.57 -18.79 25.27
CA GLU A 156 12.63 -19.88 24.29
C GLU A 156 11.48 -19.74 23.29
N LYS A 157 11.81 -19.52 22.01
CA LYS A 157 10.82 -19.38 20.93
C LYS A 157 10.42 -20.73 20.38
N LYS A 158 9.13 -20.91 20.13
CA LYS A 158 8.55 -22.14 19.59
C LYS A 158 8.26 -22.01 18.10
N PRO A 159 8.25 -23.12 17.35
CA PRO A 159 7.75 -23.13 15.98
C PRO A 159 6.34 -22.52 15.93
N GLY A 160 6.13 -21.58 15.01
CA GLY A 160 4.89 -20.81 14.89
C GLY A 160 4.92 -19.44 15.57
N ASP A 161 5.90 -19.16 16.42
CA ASP A 161 6.04 -17.84 17.05
C ASP A 161 6.46 -16.77 16.03
N LYS A 162 6.02 -15.53 16.27
CA LYS A 162 6.41 -14.36 15.48
C LYS A 162 7.68 -13.73 16.04
N VAL A 163 8.63 -13.48 15.16
CA VAL A 163 9.80 -12.65 15.45
C VAL A 163 9.59 -11.29 14.81
N PHE A 164 9.48 -10.26 15.64
CA PHE A 164 9.35 -8.88 15.18
C PHE A 164 10.72 -8.25 14.95
N GLY A 165 10.80 -7.41 13.93
CA GLY A 165 12.01 -6.67 13.60
C GLY A 165 12.12 -5.39 14.40
N VAL A 166 13.36 -4.98 14.65
CA VAL A 166 13.73 -3.67 15.16
C VAL A 166 14.35 -2.85 14.02
N ASP A 167 14.42 -1.54 14.21
CA ASP A 167 15.23 -0.71 13.32
C ASP A 167 16.73 -1.02 13.52
N PRO A 168 17.49 -1.26 12.44
CA PRO A 168 18.92 -1.59 12.55
C PRO A 168 19.80 -0.43 13.03
N GLU A 169 19.32 0.81 12.98
CA GLU A 169 20.11 1.99 13.40
C GLU A 169 19.95 2.35 14.87
N ASP A 170 18.76 2.18 15.46
CA ASP A 170 18.51 2.55 16.86
C ASP A 170 18.04 1.39 17.75
N GLY A 171 17.76 0.22 17.17
CA GLY A 171 17.32 -0.96 17.92
C GLY A 171 15.89 -0.88 18.46
N GLU A 172 15.14 0.19 18.16
CA GLU A 172 13.76 0.35 18.62
C GLU A 172 12.80 -0.55 17.83
N PRO A 173 11.67 -0.97 18.42
CA PRO A 173 10.68 -1.82 17.75
C PRO A 173 10.17 -1.23 16.41
N GLY A 174 10.11 -2.10 15.40
CA GLY A 174 9.70 -1.75 14.05
C GLY A 174 10.77 -0.97 13.27
N ALA A 175 10.84 -1.19 11.96
CA ALA A 175 11.83 -0.54 11.12
C ALA A 175 11.28 0.77 10.54
N ARG A 176 12.11 1.82 10.46
CA ARG A 176 11.81 2.99 9.61
C ARG A 176 11.70 2.55 8.15
N ILE A 177 10.78 3.17 7.43
CA ILE A 177 10.64 2.98 5.99
C ILE A 177 11.80 3.71 5.29
N ARG A 178 12.59 2.98 4.51
CA ARG A 178 13.69 3.54 3.68
C ARG A 178 13.43 3.46 2.19
N SER A 179 12.64 2.48 1.77
CA SER A 179 12.41 2.18 0.36
C SER A 179 10.95 1.87 0.13
N ILE A 180 10.35 2.55 -0.86
CA ILE A 180 8.98 2.31 -1.31
C ILE A 180 9.02 1.80 -2.75
N MET A 181 8.52 0.59 -2.96
CA MET A 181 8.38 -0.03 -4.28
C MET A 181 7.02 0.33 -4.87
N ALA A 182 7.00 0.83 -6.11
CA ALA A 182 5.80 0.91 -6.92
C ALA A 182 5.92 -0.12 -8.05
N ILE A 183 5.09 -1.16 -7.99
CA ILE A 183 5.05 -2.24 -8.98
C ILE A 183 3.79 -2.06 -9.80
N MET A 184 3.95 -1.67 -11.06
CA MET A 184 2.82 -1.35 -11.93
C MET A 184 2.80 -2.21 -13.18
N ALA A 185 1.62 -2.69 -13.54
CA ALA A 185 1.38 -3.31 -14.84
C ALA A 185 1.23 -2.23 -15.92
N ILE A 186 1.78 -2.49 -17.11
CA ILE A 186 1.71 -1.59 -18.26
C ILE A 186 0.47 -1.95 -19.08
N ASP A 187 -0.50 -1.05 -19.11
CA ASP A 187 -1.66 -1.19 -19.99
C ASP A 187 -1.32 -0.64 -21.39
N PRO A 188 -1.09 -1.50 -22.41
CA PRO A 188 -0.69 -1.05 -23.73
C PRO A 188 -1.78 -0.23 -24.44
N GLU A 189 -3.04 -0.37 -24.01
CA GLU A 189 -4.18 0.40 -24.50
C GLU A 189 -4.38 1.71 -23.72
N GLY A 190 -3.64 1.89 -22.63
CA GLY A 190 -3.66 3.10 -21.80
C GLY A 190 -2.92 4.29 -22.44
N PRO A 191 -3.04 5.49 -21.82
CA PRO A 191 -2.33 6.68 -22.29
C PRO A 191 -0.83 6.45 -22.43
N ASP A 192 -0.25 6.93 -23.54
CA ASP A 192 1.17 6.73 -23.87
C ASP A 192 1.60 5.26 -23.88
N HIS A 193 0.75 4.38 -24.40
CA HIS A 193 1.00 2.92 -24.41
C HIS A 193 1.29 2.35 -23.01
N GLY A 194 0.70 2.97 -21.98
CA GLY A 194 0.82 2.58 -20.56
C GLY A 194 1.99 3.23 -19.81
N ASP A 195 2.87 3.95 -20.50
CA ASP A 195 4.05 4.58 -19.89
C ASP A 195 3.75 5.92 -19.17
N ALA A 196 2.54 6.48 -19.33
CA ALA A 196 2.14 7.73 -18.68
C ALA A 196 2.23 7.65 -17.14
N LEU A 197 1.74 6.57 -16.52
CA LEU A 197 1.78 6.39 -15.07
C LEU A 197 3.23 6.21 -14.57
N ARG A 198 4.07 5.53 -15.35
CA ARG A 198 5.50 5.40 -15.05
C ARG A 198 6.19 6.76 -15.04
N ARG A 199 5.97 7.59 -16.07
CA ARG A 199 6.50 8.96 -16.12
C ARG A 199 5.99 9.82 -14.96
N TRP A 200 4.73 9.65 -14.58
CA TRP A 200 4.14 10.33 -13.43
C TRP A 200 4.86 9.97 -12.11
N TYR A 201 5.17 8.69 -11.88
CA TYR A 201 6.00 8.27 -10.74
C TYR A 201 7.42 8.84 -10.82
N VAL A 202 8.07 8.78 -11.99
CA VAL A 202 9.43 9.31 -12.18
C VAL A 202 9.50 10.81 -11.88
N SER A 203 8.50 11.57 -12.31
CA SER A 203 8.40 13.01 -12.01
C SER A 203 8.27 13.34 -10.51
N ARG A 204 8.00 12.35 -9.66
CA ARG A 204 7.86 12.46 -8.20
C ARG A 204 9.02 11.83 -7.43
N GLY A 205 10.14 11.58 -8.12
CA GLY A 205 11.37 11.08 -7.49
C GLY A 205 11.48 9.56 -7.43
N PHE A 206 10.54 8.80 -8.00
CA PHE A 206 10.75 7.37 -8.19
C PHE A 206 11.78 7.10 -9.30
N VAL A 207 12.57 6.05 -9.15
CA VAL A 207 13.53 5.59 -10.14
C VAL A 207 13.13 4.20 -10.63
N GLU A 208 13.08 4.02 -11.95
CA GLU A 208 12.83 2.71 -12.55
C GLU A 208 14.03 1.79 -12.30
N ARG A 209 13.77 0.62 -11.69
CA ARG A 209 14.79 -0.39 -11.36
C ARG A 209 14.76 -1.58 -12.30
N GLY A 210 13.65 -1.81 -13.00
CA GLY A 210 13.55 -2.85 -14.00
C GLY A 210 12.17 -2.97 -14.63
N ARG A 211 12.13 -3.62 -15.80
CA ARG A 211 10.91 -3.96 -16.52
C ARG A 211 10.92 -5.45 -16.85
N MET A 212 9.92 -6.16 -16.35
CA MET A 212 9.68 -7.57 -16.67
C MET A 212 8.71 -7.62 -17.85
N LYS A 213 9.22 -8.04 -19.01
CA LYS A 213 8.41 -8.11 -20.24
C LYS A 213 7.51 -9.34 -20.22
N LYS A 214 6.24 -9.17 -20.60
CA LYS A 214 5.25 -10.25 -20.77
C LYS A 214 5.19 -11.20 -19.57
N VAL A 215 5.21 -10.66 -18.36
CA VAL A 215 5.33 -11.46 -17.12
C VAL A 215 3.97 -11.90 -16.56
N GLY A 216 2.92 -11.13 -16.82
CA GLY A 216 1.55 -11.48 -16.41
C GLY A 216 0.66 -11.71 -17.62
N PHE A 217 -0.35 -12.58 -17.48
CA PHE A 217 -1.39 -12.75 -18.49
C PHE A 217 -2.73 -12.35 -17.92
N LYS A 218 -3.42 -11.40 -18.58
CA LYS A 218 -4.75 -10.95 -18.16
C LYS A 218 -5.51 -10.36 -19.34
N ARG A 219 -6.82 -10.63 -19.40
CA ARG A 219 -7.74 -10.09 -20.43
C ARG A 219 -7.27 -10.33 -21.87
N GLY A 220 -6.59 -11.46 -22.12
CA GLY A 220 -6.09 -11.81 -23.46
C GLY A 220 -4.71 -11.25 -23.80
N PHE A 221 -4.09 -10.48 -22.91
CA PHE A 221 -2.79 -9.85 -23.14
C PHE A 221 -1.72 -10.42 -22.23
N TRP A 222 -0.51 -10.58 -22.77
CA TRP A 222 0.71 -10.67 -21.97
C TRP A 222 1.17 -9.26 -21.62
N VAL A 223 1.30 -8.98 -20.34
CA VAL A 223 1.43 -7.65 -19.76
C VAL A 223 2.81 -7.49 -19.14
N ASP A 224 3.46 -6.38 -19.44
CA ASP A 224 4.72 -5.99 -18.82
C ASP A 224 4.47 -5.44 -17.40
N THR A 225 5.43 -5.64 -16.51
CA THR A 225 5.45 -5.01 -15.18
C THR A 225 6.70 -4.16 -15.04
N VAL A 226 6.55 -2.94 -14.55
CA VAL A 226 7.64 -2.03 -14.22
C VAL A 226 7.78 -1.93 -12.71
N CYS A 227 9.01 -2.05 -12.23
CA CYS A 227 9.38 -1.86 -10.84
C CYS A 227 10.05 -0.49 -10.68
N LEU A 228 9.43 0.38 -9.91
CA LEU A 228 9.93 1.70 -9.54
C LEU A 228 10.25 1.73 -8.05
N GLN A 229 11.26 2.50 -7.65
CA GLN A 229 11.69 2.63 -6.26
C GLN A 229 11.81 4.11 -5.88
N TYR A 230 11.25 4.47 -4.73
CA TYR A 230 11.47 5.74 -4.06
C TYR A 230 12.32 5.51 -2.81
N MET A 231 13.37 6.30 -2.63
CA MET A 231 14.23 6.29 -1.45
C MET A 231 13.85 7.45 -0.54
N MET A 232 13.68 7.18 0.76
CA MET A 232 13.21 8.16 1.75
C MET A 232 14.30 9.11 2.23
#